data_AF-A0A514XI75-F1
#
_entry.id   AF-A0A514XI75-F1
#
_cell.length_a   1.000
_cell.length_b   1.000
_cell.length_c   1.000
_cell.angle_alpha   90.00
_cell.angle_beta   90.00
_cell.angle_gamma   90.00
#
_symmetry.space_group_name_H-M   'P 1'
#
loop_
_entity.id
_entity.type
_entity.pdbx_description
1 polymer ?
#
loop_
_entity_poly.entity_id
_entity_poly.type
_entity_poly.pdbx_seq_one_letter_code
_entity_poly.pdbx_strand_id
1 'polypeptide(L)'
;MSASVLLAGCGQQYSVAVDGMASQTVSDIACKNQQLEEKLYDGLKSYLIEQKNIPSATELKSAFKTQVEKLAQDNPRMTAEQQSRIQSNLDQLVDSLLEEAPQGERVETSEQLLGLLSAIDVGDRSTTFRSYMQDRVRSNFNQLATTVKAMDLECPPTGDSTQSTEGGSATTPVEPTTPQIEANPDYDYHKKQAVAAGVPLAVFGERWALATAYQSCNSLEIPALNDSVADIKGIAITGKHSDGVGNKRVIASLSQVQATHPYLKEVSSYGSACFNVRQNPLIYDYGGKPYATTSSTSPIDLFKNGGDGTSVLGIDCSGYVYTSMATAGLRLKEGRALKASDSWAWGSTSYVEPQSNGLTCLSKITVTPSMSLKAGDIVAVPGHVIIIDRVGADPFGISTAQTVSDCSKITSDVFDFTVAQSSPSKEGVGINHSIAKDYLPTSEKMKAGLQKYAYYACLAKFNAKNYTPSLGTLSVVRHKGTSACTDKRVVLARESCIQSCSSSAFTQ
;
A
#
# COMPACT_ATOMS: atom_id res chain seq x y z
N MET A 1 -29.24 -12.57 45.33
CA MET A 1 -28.20 -11.64 44.85
C MET A 1 -28.03 -11.91 43.37
N SER A 2 -28.61 -11.04 42.54
CA SER A 2 -28.69 -11.21 41.09
C SER A 2 -27.63 -10.34 40.41
N ALA A 3 -26.72 -10.98 39.67
CA ALA A 3 -25.83 -10.33 38.72
C ALA A 3 -26.36 -10.65 37.31
N SER A 4 -27.20 -9.78 36.75
CA SER A 4 -27.74 -9.91 35.39
C SER A 4 -28.05 -8.52 34.83
N VAL A 5 -27.02 -7.69 34.64
CA VAL A 5 -27.11 -6.44 33.87
C VAL A 5 -25.73 -6.21 33.25
N LEU A 6 -25.68 -5.75 31.97
CA LEU A 6 -24.52 -5.23 31.20
C LEU A 6 -24.01 -6.04 29.97
N LEU A 7 -24.85 -6.78 29.24
CA LEU A 7 -24.49 -7.33 27.90
C LEU A 7 -25.25 -6.70 26.70
N ALA A 8 -26.18 -5.76 26.93
CA ALA A 8 -27.03 -5.22 25.86
C ALA A 8 -26.38 -4.12 24.99
N GLY A 9 -25.22 -3.59 25.36
CA GLY A 9 -24.64 -2.40 24.71
C GLY A 9 -23.92 -2.66 23.39
N CYS A 10 -23.20 -3.78 23.26
CA CYS A 10 -22.34 -4.01 22.08
C CYS A 10 -23.15 -4.39 20.83
N GLY A 11 -24.26 -5.12 20.98
CA GLY A 11 -25.09 -5.56 19.85
C GLY A 11 -25.72 -4.41 19.05
N GLN A 12 -26.05 -3.30 19.72
CA GLN A 12 -26.70 -2.16 19.08
C GLN A 12 -25.74 -1.34 18.19
N GLN A 13 -24.44 -1.33 18.49
CA GLN A 13 -23.47 -0.60 17.67
C GLN A 13 -23.22 -1.31 16.33
N TYR A 14 -23.14 -2.65 16.34
CA TYR A 14 -22.93 -3.43 15.11
C TYR A 14 -24.09 -3.29 14.13
N SER A 15 -25.33 -3.36 14.61
CA SER A 15 -26.51 -3.24 13.73
C SER A 15 -26.61 -1.87 13.06
N VAL A 16 -26.24 -0.80 13.76
CA VAL A 16 -26.22 0.56 13.19
C VAL A 16 -25.16 0.69 12.09
N ALA A 17 -23.97 0.11 12.28
CA ALA A 17 -22.92 0.16 11.27
C ALA A 17 -23.29 -0.63 9.99
N VAL A 18 -23.87 -1.83 10.16
CA VAL A 18 -24.36 -2.66 9.04
C VAL A 18 -25.49 -1.95 8.29
N ASP A 19 -26.46 -1.38 9.01
CA ASP A 19 -27.58 -0.64 8.40
C ASP A 19 -27.10 0.61 7.67
N GLY A 20 -26.15 1.36 8.24
CA GLY A 20 -25.56 2.54 7.60
C GLY A 20 -24.86 2.20 6.27
N MET A 21 -24.07 1.13 6.24
CA MET A 21 -23.43 0.63 5.01
C MET A 21 -24.48 0.19 3.97
N ALA A 22 -25.49 -0.58 4.39
CA ALA A 22 -26.56 -1.03 3.51
C ALA A 22 -27.33 0.15 2.91
N SER A 23 -27.64 1.15 3.74
CA SER A 23 -28.35 2.36 3.35
C SER A 23 -27.56 3.18 2.33
N GLN A 24 -26.26 3.42 2.57
CA GLN A 24 -25.40 4.14 1.63
C GLN A 24 -25.26 3.42 0.28
N THR A 25 -25.09 2.09 0.31
CA THR A 25 -24.97 1.28 -0.89
C THR A 25 -26.27 1.27 -1.70
N VAL A 26 -27.43 1.08 -1.06
CA VAL A 26 -28.74 1.08 -1.75
C VAL A 26 -29.13 2.48 -2.22
N SER A 27 -28.75 3.54 -1.50
CA SER A 27 -28.95 4.92 -1.97
C SER A 27 -28.23 5.17 -3.31
N ASP A 28 -27.02 4.63 -3.49
CA ASP A 28 -26.27 4.76 -4.75
C ASP A 28 -26.91 3.98 -5.91
N ILE A 29 -27.61 2.87 -5.62
CA ILE A 29 -28.44 2.16 -6.60
C ILE A 29 -29.54 3.09 -7.12
N ALA A 30 -30.25 3.78 -6.23
CA ALA A 30 -31.33 4.69 -6.61
C ALA A 30 -30.85 5.79 -7.55
N CYS A 31 -29.64 6.31 -7.29
CA CYS A 31 -29.05 7.40 -8.05
C CYS A 31 -28.30 6.94 -9.31
N LYS A 32 -28.34 5.63 -9.64
CA LYS A 32 -27.63 5.02 -10.77
C LYS A 32 -26.16 5.44 -10.82
N ASN A 33 -25.57 5.68 -9.65
CA ASN A 33 -24.23 6.23 -9.53
C ASN A 33 -23.21 5.15 -9.91
N GLN A 34 -22.13 5.53 -10.58
CA GLN A 34 -21.02 4.64 -10.92
C GLN A 34 -20.17 4.27 -9.69
N GLN A 35 -20.51 4.77 -8.50
CA GLN A 35 -19.78 4.57 -7.24
C GLN A 35 -20.31 3.45 -6.35
N LEU A 36 -21.34 2.71 -6.77
CA LEU A 36 -21.92 1.62 -5.97
C LEU A 36 -20.88 0.63 -5.43
N GLU A 37 -19.97 0.18 -6.30
CA GLU A 37 -18.89 -0.74 -5.94
C GLU A 37 -17.95 -0.12 -4.89
N GLU A 38 -17.57 1.14 -5.09
CA GLU A 38 -16.72 1.89 -4.17
C GLU A 38 -17.38 2.02 -2.79
N LYS A 39 -18.68 2.35 -2.72
CA LYS A 39 -19.42 2.46 -1.45
C LYS A 39 -19.53 1.13 -0.71
N LEU A 40 -19.79 0.03 -1.41
CA LEU A 40 -19.85 -1.28 -0.78
C LEU A 40 -18.49 -1.66 -0.18
N TYR A 41 -17.41 -1.51 -0.95
CA TYR A 41 -16.07 -1.78 -0.45
C TYR A 41 -15.69 -0.86 0.71
N ASP A 42 -15.90 0.46 0.57
CA ASP A 42 -15.56 1.41 1.63
C ASP A 42 -16.40 1.18 2.89
N GLY A 43 -17.68 0.82 2.76
CA GLY A 43 -18.53 0.43 3.89
C GLY A 43 -18.01 -0.82 4.62
N LEU A 44 -17.73 -1.89 3.88
CA LEU A 44 -17.20 -3.14 4.44
C LEU A 44 -15.84 -2.93 5.11
N LYS A 45 -14.92 -2.24 4.44
CA LYS A 45 -13.58 -1.93 4.99
C LYS A 45 -13.69 -1.05 6.24
N SER A 46 -14.56 -0.03 6.24
CA SER A 46 -14.76 0.83 7.42
C SER A 46 -15.32 0.03 8.59
N TYR A 47 -16.30 -0.86 8.35
CA TYR A 47 -16.81 -1.77 9.37
C TYR A 47 -15.69 -2.61 9.99
N LEU A 48 -14.84 -3.25 9.17
CA LEU A 48 -13.72 -4.07 9.65
C LEU A 48 -12.70 -3.25 10.45
N ILE A 49 -12.44 -2.01 10.05
CA ILE A 49 -11.51 -1.11 10.73
C ILE A 49 -12.06 -0.66 12.10
N GLU A 50 -13.34 -0.30 12.16
CA GLU A 50 -13.96 0.32 13.34
C GLU A 50 -14.47 -0.71 14.34
N GLN A 51 -15.13 -1.76 13.86
CA GLN A 51 -15.82 -2.75 14.67
C GLN A 51 -14.90 -3.91 15.09
N LYS A 52 -13.76 -4.09 14.41
CA LYS A 52 -12.78 -5.14 14.70
C LYS A 52 -13.40 -6.54 14.77
N ASN A 53 -14.41 -6.77 13.93
CA ASN A 53 -15.13 -8.02 13.80
C ASN A 53 -15.56 -8.22 12.34
N ILE A 54 -15.75 -9.47 11.93
CA ILE A 54 -16.28 -9.82 10.61
C ILE A 54 -17.81 -9.61 10.64
N PRO A 55 -18.39 -8.82 9.72
CA PRO A 55 -19.84 -8.64 9.67
C PRO A 55 -20.53 -9.96 9.30
N SER A 56 -21.66 -10.25 9.95
CA SER A 56 -22.47 -11.43 9.61
C SER A 56 -23.10 -11.24 8.23
N ALA A 57 -22.89 -12.20 7.33
CA ALA A 57 -23.52 -12.19 6.01
C ALA A 57 -25.06 -12.12 6.12
N THR A 58 -25.65 -12.86 7.07
CA THR A 58 -27.10 -12.84 7.33
C THR A 58 -27.60 -11.47 7.77
N GLU A 59 -26.87 -10.80 8.68
CA GLU A 59 -27.26 -9.47 9.16
C GLU A 59 -27.16 -8.43 8.03
N LEU A 60 -26.09 -8.49 7.22
CA LEU A 60 -25.93 -7.60 6.08
C LEU A 60 -26.99 -7.82 4.99
N LYS A 61 -27.31 -9.07 4.65
CA LYS A 61 -28.42 -9.42 3.73
C LYS A 61 -29.75 -8.87 4.24
N SER A 62 -30.03 -9.02 5.54
CA SER A 62 -31.25 -8.48 6.17
C SER A 62 -31.30 -6.95 6.14
N ALA A 63 -30.17 -6.28 6.36
CA ALA A 63 -30.08 -4.83 6.25
C ALA A 63 -30.31 -4.38 4.80
N PHE A 64 -29.69 -5.03 3.81
CA PHE A 64 -29.97 -4.76 2.39
C PHE A 64 -31.43 -4.94 2.03
N LYS A 65 -32.06 -6.02 2.50
CA LYS A 65 -33.49 -6.26 2.29
C LYS A 65 -34.34 -5.11 2.80
N THR A 66 -34.08 -4.66 4.01
CA THR A 66 -34.79 -3.53 4.63
C THR A 66 -34.63 -2.26 3.80
N GLN A 67 -33.41 -1.97 3.34
CA GLN A 67 -33.13 -0.76 2.54
C GLN A 67 -33.70 -0.86 1.12
N VAL A 68 -33.74 -2.04 0.51
CA VAL A 68 -34.38 -2.29 -0.80
C VAL A 68 -35.90 -2.19 -0.70
N GLU A 69 -36.51 -2.66 0.39
CA GLU A 69 -37.93 -2.46 0.69
C GLU A 69 -38.27 -0.97 0.82
N LYS A 70 -37.42 -0.20 1.52
CA LYS A 70 -37.55 1.26 1.61
C LYS A 70 -37.41 1.92 0.23
N LEU A 71 -36.42 1.52 -0.57
CA LEU A 71 -36.24 2.02 -1.93
C LEU A 71 -37.49 1.81 -2.79
N ALA A 72 -38.12 0.63 -2.69
CA ALA A 72 -39.35 0.31 -3.41
C ALA A 72 -40.55 1.14 -2.92
N GLN A 73 -40.64 1.44 -1.62
CA GLN A 73 -41.66 2.35 -1.08
C GLN A 73 -41.48 3.78 -1.62
N ASP A 74 -40.24 4.25 -1.71
CA ASP A 74 -39.89 5.57 -2.25
C ASP A 74 -40.01 5.63 -3.79
N ASN A 75 -40.10 4.47 -4.47
CA ASN A 75 -40.21 4.35 -5.92
C ASN A 75 -41.43 3.47 -6.31
N PRO A 76 -42.67 4.01 -6.30
CA PRO A 76 -43.89 3.21 -6.54
C PRO A 76 -43.98 2.50 -7.90
N ARG A 77 -43.12 2.87 -8.87
CA ARG A 77 -43.02 2.20 -10.18
C ARG A 77 -42.19 0.91 -10.12
N MET A 78 -41.45 0.68 -9.04
CA MET A 78 -40.62 -0.49 -8.84
C MET A 78 -41.49 -1.72 -8.60
N THR A 79 -41.41 -2.71 -9.49
CA THR A 79 -42.20 -3.93 -9.35
C THR A 79 -41.61 -4.87 -8.29
N ALA A 80 -42.43 -5.76 -7.73
CA ALA A 80 -41.96 -6.79 -6.79
C ALA A 80 -40.87 -7.69 -7.42
N GLU A 81 -40.93 -7.93 -8.73
CA GLU A 81 -39.90 -8.67 -9.46
C GLU A 81 -38.58 -7.90 -9.51
N GLN A 82 -38.63 -6.59 -9.78
CA GLN A 82 -37.44 -5.72 -9.77
C GLN A 82 -36.80 -5.66 -8.37
N GLN A 83 -37.63 -5.54 -7.33
CA GLN A 83 -37.20 -5.59 -5.93
C GLN A 83 -36.51 -6.91 -5.60
N SER A 84 -37.14 -8.04 -5.95
CA SER A 84 -36.56 -9.37 -5.73
C SER A 84 -35.24 -9.56 -6.49
N ARG A 85 -35.13 -9.04 -7.71
CA ARG A 85 -33.89 -9.11 -8.51
C ARG A 85 -32.76 -8.28 -7.91
N ILE A 86 -33.02 -7.04 -7.45
CA ILE A 86 -31.99 -6.26 -6.74
C ILE A 86 -31.54 -6.99 -5.48
N GLN A 87 -32.49 -7.47 -4.67
CA GLN A 87 -32.17 -8.19 -3.45
C GLN A 87 -31.30 -9.42 -3.74
N SER A 88 -31.68 -10.24 -4.72
CA SER A 88 -30.93 -11.44 -5.09
C SER A 88 -29.51 -11.11 -5.56
N ASN A 89 -29.31 -10.02 -6.31
CA ASN A 89 -27.99 -9.61 -6.77
C ASN A 89 -27.11 -9.10 -5.61
N LEU A 90 -27.69 -8.37 -4.65
CA LEU A 90 -27.00 -7.94 -3.44
C LEU A 90 -26.63 -9.14 -2.55
N ASP A 91 -27.55 -10.10 -2.37
CA ASP A 91 -27.28 -11.32 -1.61
C ASP A 91 -26.10 -12.10 -2.22
N GLN A 92 -26.04 -12.22 -3.55
CA GLN A 92 -24.91 -12.86 -4.24
C GLN A 92 -23.58 -12.12 -4.05
N LEU A 93 -23.60 -10.78 -3.98
CA LEU A 93 -22.40 -10.00 -3.64
C LEU A 93 -21.96 -10.28 -2.20
N VAL A 94 -22.90 -10.33 -1.26
CA VAL A 94 -22.61 -10.67 0.14
C VAL A 94 -22.06 -12.08 0.26
N ASP A 95 -22.67 -13.07 -0.40
CA ASP A 95 -22.18 -14.46 -0.44
C ASP A 95 -20.73 -14.52 -0.92
N SER A 96 -20.44 -13.87 -2.06
CA SER A 96 -19.10 -13.90 -2.61
C SER A 96 -18.07 -13.18 -1.71
N LEU A 97 -18.42 -12.07 -1.06
CA LEU A 97 -17.48 -11.26 -0.28
C LEU A 97 -17.32 -11.72 1.18
N LEU A 98 -18.37 -12.22 1.82
CA LEU A 98 -18.40 -12.54 3.25
C LEU A 98 -18.52 -14.03 3.58
N GLU A 99 -18.78 -14.90 2.59
CA GLU A 99 -18.84 -16.35 2.80
C GLU A 99 -17.77 -17.06 1.96
N GLU A 100 -17.81 -16.89 0.63
CA GLU A 100 -16.94 -17.59 -0.31
C GLU A 100 -15.47 -17.12 -0.23
N ALA A 101 -15.23 -15.80 -0.32
CA ALA A 101 -13.88 -15.24 -0.25
C ALA A 101 -13.16 -15.59 1.07
N PRO A 102 -13.77 -15.38 2.26
CA PRO A 102 -13.14 -15.74 3.53
C PRO A 102 -12.83 -17.24 3.63
N GLN A 103 -13.73 -18.10 3.15
CA GLN A 103 -13.53 -19.55 3.18
C GLN A 103 -12.36 -19.98 2.29
N GLY A 104 -12.25 -19.42 1.08
CA GLY A 104 -11.20 -19.82 0.13
C GLY A 104 -9.79 -19.39 0.51
N GLU A 105 -9.64 -18.27 1.23
CA GLU A 105 -8.34 -17.79 1.75
C GLU A 105 -8.13 -18.09 3.24
N ARG A 106 -9.05 -18.86 3.87
CA ARG A 106 -8.99 -19.24 5.29
C ARG A 106 -8.84 -18.04 6.23
N VAL A 107 -9.66 -17.03 5.99
CA VAL A 107 -9.69 -15.82 6.80
C VAL A 107 -10.27 -16.13 8.18
N GLU A 108 -9.51 -15.79 9.23
CA GLU A 108 -9.90 -16.02 10.62
C GLU A 108 -10.16 -14.72 11.38
N THR A 109 -9.65 -13.58 10.89
CA THR A 109 -9.72 -12.28 11.58
C THR A 109 -10.26 -11.16 10.69
N SER A 110 -10.73 -10.07 11.31
CA SER A 110 -11.17 -8.87 10.60
C SER A 110 -10.08 -8.24 9.73
N GLU A 111 -8.83 -8.27 10.19
CA GLU A 111 -7.67 -7.71 9.49
C GLU A 111 -7.31 -8.55 8.25
N GLN A 112 -7.43 -9.88 8.33
CA GLN A 112 -7.26 -10.76 7.18
C GLN A 112 -8.35 -10.53 6.15
N LEU A 113 -9.61 -10.36 6.60
CA LEU A 113 -10.69 -10.01 5.70
C LEU A 113 -10.48 -8.63 5.06
N LEU A 114 -10.00 -7.65 5.83
CA LEU A 114 -9.69 -6.31 5.34
C LEU A 114 -8.64 -6.37 4.22
N GLY A 115 -7.56 -7.15 4.42
CA GLY A 115 -6.54 -7.39 3.41
C GLY A 115 -7.11 -8.04 2.15
N LEU A 116 -7.92 -9.09 2.31
CA LEU A 116 -8.56 -9.79 1.18
C LEU A 116 -9.52 -8.88 0.40
N LEU A 117 -10.43 -8.18 1.09
CA LEU A 117 -11.38 -7.27 0.44
C LEU A 117 -10.67 -6.11 -0.24
N SER A 118 -9.58 -5.59 0.36
CA SER A 118 -8.77 -4.54 -0.26
C SER A 118 -8.09 -5.05 -1.53
N ALA A 119 -7.54 -6.27 -1.52
CA ALA A 119 -6.96 -6.91 -2.69
C ALA A 119 -8.02 -7.12 -3.80
N ILE A 120 -9.25 -7.52 -3.43
CA ILE A 120 -10.34 -7.69 -4.38
C ILE A 120 -10.73 -6.34 -4.99
N ASP A 121 -10.96 -5.32 -4.17
CA ASP A 121 -11.33 -3.95 -4.58
C ASP A 121 -10.35 -3.35 -5.61
N VAL A 122 -9.05 -3.50 -5.38
CA VAL A 122 -8.04 -2.96 -6.29
C VAL A 122 -7.85 -3.79 -7.57
N GLY A 123 -8.43 -4.97 -7.66
CA GLY A 123 -8.29 -5.85 -8.83
C GLY A 123 -7.08 -6.79 -8.78
N ASP A 124 -6.57 -7.13 -7.60
CA ASP A 124 -5.45 -8.07 -7.47
C ASP A 124 -5.83 -9.47 -7.97
N ARG A 125 -4.94 -10.05 -8.79
CA ARG A 125 -5.10 -11.39 -9.40
C ARG A 125 -3.90 -12.30 -9.13
N SER A 126 -3.10 -12.00 -8.11
CA SER A 126 -1.82 -12.67 -7.87
C SER A 126 -1.91 -14.15 -7.49
N THR A 127 -3.11 -14.66 -7.19
CA THR A 127 -3.36 -16.09 -6.93
C THR A 127 -4.52 -16.58 -7.80
N THR A 128 -4.57 -17.89 -8.07
CA THR A 128 -5.68 -18.49 -8.82
C THR A 128 -7.02 -18.19 -8.17
N PHE A 129 -7.11 -18.28 -6.84
CA PHE A 129 -8.33 -17.98 -6.10
C PHE A 129 -8.72 -16.50 -6.21
N ARG A 130 -7.76 -15.57 -6.07
CA ARG A 130 -8.04 -14.14 -6.26
C ARG A 130 -8.51 -13.83 -7.67
N SER A 131 -7.89 -14.41 -8.70
CA SER A 131 -8.37 -14.25 -10.08
C SER A 131 -9.81 -14.74 -10.25
N TYR A 132 -10.15 -15.89 -9.66
CA TYR A 132 -11.52 -16.40 -9.65
C TYR A 132 -12.49 -15.45 -8.94
N MET A 133 -12.13 -14.98 -7.74
CA MET A 133 -12.96 -14.04 -6.97
C MET A 133 -13.15 -12.70 -7.69
N GLN A 134 -12.13 -12.20 -8.39
CA GLN A 134 -12.25 -11.01 -9.24
C GLN A 134 -13.32 -11.18 -10.31
N ASP A 135 -13.27 -12.28 -11.05
CA ASP A 135 -14.21 -12.54 -12.14
C ASP A 135 -15.63 -12.75 -11.59
N ARG A 136 -15.76 -13.47 -10.47
CA ARG A 136 -17.03 -13.70 -9.75
C ARG A 136 -17.66 -12.40 -9.26
N VAL A 137 -16.94 -11.60 -8.48
CA VAL A 137 -17.44 -10.34 -7.91
C VAL A 137 -17.74 -9.32 -9.01
N ARG A 138 -16.88 -9.21 -10.04
CA ARG A 138 -17.13 -8.35 -11.20
C ARG A 138 -18.40 -8.77 -11.95
N SER A 139 -18.63 -10.07 -12.11
CA SER A 139 -19.87 -10.58 -12.70
C SER A 139 -21.09 -10.18 -11.88
N ASN A 140 -21.05 -10.33 -10.55
CA ASN A 140 -22.15 -9.96 -9.67
C ASN A 140 -22.45 -8.45 -9.72
N PHE A 141 -21.41 -7.60 -9.72
CA PHE A 141 -21.59 -6.15 -9.92
C PHE A 141 -22.17 -5.81 -11.30
N ASN A 142 -21.72 -6.48 -12.36
CA ASN A 142 -22.26 -6.25 -13.71
C ASN A 142 -23.74 -6.65 -13.81
N GLN A 143 -24.14 -7.75 -13.17
CA GLN A 143 -25.53 -8.18 -13.09
C GLN A 143 -26.37 -7.15 -12.32
N LEU A 144 -25.90 -6.71 -11.15
CA LEU A 144 -26.56 -5.66 -10.37
C LEU A 144 -26.69 -4.36 -11.18
N ALA A 145 -25.62 -3.89 -11.82
CA ALA A 145 -25.65 -2.69 -12.64
C ALA A 145 -26.61 -2.82 -13.83
N THR A 146 -26.70 -4.00 -14.46
CA THR A 146 -27.64 -4.27 -15.55
C THR A 146 -29.09 -4.21 -15.06
N THR A 147 -29.35 -4.83 -13.91
CA THR A 147 -30.66 -4.81 -13.23
C THR A 147 -31.07 -3.37 -12.91
N VAL A 148 -30.18 -2.57 -12.30
CA VAL A 148 -30.46 -1.17 -11.94
C VAL A 148 -30.66 -0.27 -13.16
N LYS A 149 -29.86 -0.45 -14.23
CA LYS A 149 -29.99 0.33 -15.47
C LYS A 149 -31.33 0.11 -16.18
N ALA A 150 -31.90 -1.08 -16.06
CA ALA A 150 -33.20 -1.41 -16.65
C ALA A 150 -34.40 -0.82 -15.89
N MET A 151 -34.16 -0.16 -14.75
CA MET A 151 -35.20 0.41 -13.89
C MET A 151 -35.31 1.93 -14.06
N ASP A 152 -36.52 2.45 -13.92
CA ASP A 152 -36.80 3.89 -13.84
C ASP A 152 -36.88 4.31 -12.37
N LEU A 153 -35.71 4.37 -11.71
CA LEU A 153 -35.59 4.79 -10.31
C LEU A 153 -35.38 6.31 -10.22
N GLU A 154 -36.13 6.93 -9.32
CA GLU A 154 -35.93 8.31 -8.89
C GLU A 154 -34.90 8.32 -7.74
N CYS A 155 -33.84 9.11 -7.92
CA CYS A 155 -32.88 9.36 -6.85
C CYS A 155 -33.59 10.22 -5.79
N PRO A 156 -33.55 9.86 -4.50
CA PRO A 156 -34.06 10.73 -3.44
C PRO A 156 -33.41 12.11 -3.58
N PRO A 157 -34.14 13.22 -3.35
CA PRO A 157 -33.53 14.54 -3.32
C PRO A 157 -32.39 14.49 -2.32
N THR A 158 -31.16 14.58 -2.82
CA THR A 158 -29.98 14.70 -1.98
C THR A 158 -30.16 16.03 -1.27
N GLY A 159 -30.59 15.98 0.00
CA GLY A 159 -30.90 17.18 0.78
C GLY A 159 -29.75 18.15 0.60
N ASP A 160 -30.05 19.31 0.00
CA ASP A 160 -29.08 20.27 -0.52
C ASP A 160 -27.88 20.35 0.42
N SER A 161 -26.81 19.64 0.07
CA SER A 161 -25.54 19.85 0.73
C SER A 161 -25.15 21.25 0.29
N THR A 162 -25.31 22.18 1.21
CA THR A 162 -24.99 23.59 1.02
C THR A 162 -23.53 23.64 0.65
N GLN A 163 -23.24 23.63 -0.66
CA GLN A 163 -21.92 23.84 -1.21
C GLN A 163 -21.55 25.26 -0.79
N SER A 164 -20.80 25.37 0.30
CA SER A 164 -20.09 26.57 0.67
C SER A 164 -19.22 26.94 -0.52
N THR A 165 -19.69 27.91 -1.28
CA THR A 165 -18.98 28.51 -2.40
C THR A 165 -17.81 29.29 -1.80
N GLU A 166 -16.65 28.66 -1.68
CA GLU A 166 -15.41 29.37 -1.37
C GLU A 166 -15.14 30.35 -2.52
N GLY A 167 -15.20 31.64 -2.20
CA GLY A 167 -15.05 32.74 -3.13
C GLY A 167 -13.68 32.73 -3.82
N GLY A 168 -13.71 32.70 -5.15
CA GLY A 168 -12.53 32.90 -5.99
C GLY A 168 -11.97 34.31 -5.81
N SER A 169 -10.75 34.39 -5.30
CA SER A 169 -9.95 35.62 -5.28
C SER A 169 -9.30 35.82 -6.66
N ALA A 170 -9.50 36.99 -7.26
CA ALA A 170 -8.98 37.35 -8.56
C ALA A 170 -7.44 37.43 -8.52
N THR A 171 -6.79 36.73 -9.45
CA THR A 171 -5.34 36.77 -9.65
C THR A 171 -4.93 38.03 -10.41
N THR A 172 -4.18 38.90 -9.73
CA THR A 172 -3.45 40.03 -10.33
C THR A 172 -2.21 39.51 -11.09
N PRO A 173 -1.77 40.18 -12.17
CA PRO A 173 -0.55 39.82 -12.89
C PRO A 173 0.68 40.03 -12.00
N VAL A 174 1.47 38.98 -11.80
CA VAL A 174 2.69 39.01 -10.97
C VAL A 174 3.88 39.41 -11.84
N GLU A 175 4.51 40.53 -11.50
CA GLU A 175 5.81 40.96 -12.01
C GLU A 175 6.91 39.94 -11.69
N PRO A 176 7.97 39.83 -12.50
CA PRO A 176 9.04 38.85 -12.29
C PRO A 176 9.88 39.23 -11.05
N THR A 177 9.51 38.68 -9.89
CA THR A 177 10.30 38.79 -8.66
C THR A 177 11.44 37.79 -8.63
N THR A 178 12.61 38.30 -8.24
CA THR A 178 13.85 37.56 -7.93
C THR A 178 13.57 36.43 -6.92
N PRO A 179 14.20 35.25 -7.01
CA PRO A 179 13.88 34.10 -6.15
C PRO A 179 14.10 34.42 -4.67
N GLN A 180 13.02 34.64 -3.91
CA GLN A 180 13.07 34.62 -2.45
C GLN A 180 13.08 33.16 -1.99
N ILE A 181 13.98 32.84 -1.07
CA ILE A 181 14.04 31.54 -0.38
C ILE A 181 12.80 31.47 0.52
N GLU A 182 11.90 30.52 0.27
CA GLU A 182 10.71 30.29 1.10
C GLU A 182 11.13 29.98 2.54
N ALA A 183 10.58 30.74 3.50
CA ALA A 183 10.97 30.69 4.91
C ALA A 183 10.52 29.42 5.65
N ASN A 184 9.77 28.52 5.00
CA ASN A 184 9.36 27.25 5.57
C ASN A 184 9.17 26.20 4.46
N PRO A 185 10.20 25.41 4.14
CA PRO A 185 10.10 24.42 3.08
C PRO A 185 9.07 23.35 3.45
N ASP A 186 8.07 23.15 2.58
CA ASP A 186 7.07 22.11 2.74
C ASP A 186 7.39 20.87 1.89
N TYR A 187 6.45 19.93 1.82
CA TYR A 187 6.58 18.74 0.99
C TYR A 187 6.84 19.08 -0.50
N ASP A 188 6.10 20.04 -1.05
CA ASP A 188 6.16 20.37 -2.47
C ASP A 188 7.48 21.07 -2.81
N TYR A 189 8.00 21.89 -1.90
CA TYR A 189 9.36 22.41 -1.98
C TYR A 189 10.39 21.29 -2.09
N HIS A 190 10.40 20.33 -1.15
CA HIS A 190 11.36 19.23 -1.14
C HIS A 190 11.25 18.33 -2.37
N LYS A 191 10.02 18.02 -2.77
CA LYS A 191 9.72 17.25 -3.98
C LYS A 191 10.29 17.94 -5.22
N LYS A 192 10.08 19.26 -5.35
CA LYS A 192 10.59 20.06 -6.47
C LYS A 192 12.12 20.04 -6.52
N GLN A 193 12.79 20.18 -5.37
CA GLN A 193 14.25 20.09 -5.29
C GLN A 193 14.76 18.69 -5.69
N ALA A 194 14.13 17.63 -5.17
CA ALA A 194 14.48 16.25 -5.50
C ALA A 194 14.33 15.96 -7.00
N VAL A 195 13.21 16.35 -7.61
CA VAL A 195 12.97 16.18 -9.04
C VAL A 195 13.96 17.00 -9.88
N ALA A 196 14.27 18.24 -9.45
CA ALA A 196 15.27 19.07 -10.12
C ALA A 196 16.68 18.46 -10.07
N ALA A 197 16.99 17.72 -8.99
CA ALA A 197 18.23 16.95 -8.86
C ALA A 197 18.22 15.61 -9.60
N GLY A 198 17.14 15.27 -10.32
CA GLY A 198 17.01 14.01 -11.06
C GLY A 198 16.62 12.81 -10.20
N VAL A 199 16.18 13.02 -8.96
CA VAL A 199 15.69 11.94 -8.09
C VAL A 199 14.32 11.45 -8.59
N PRO A 200 14.17 10.15 -8.90
CA PRO A 200 12.88 9.58 -9.28
C PRO A 200 11.84 9.75 -8.18
N LEU A 201 10.57 10.00 -8.54
CA LEU A 201 9.49 10.20 -7.57
C LEU A 201 9.32 9.01 -6.60
N ALA A 202 9.56 7.78 -7.05
CA ALA A 202 9.51 6.60 -6.19
C ALA A 202 10.57 6.64 -5.07
N VAL A 203 11.77 7.15 -5.39
CA VAL A 203 12.88 7.33 -4.43
C VAL A 203 12.59 8.49 -3.50
N PHE A 204 12.05 9.58 -4.01
CA PHE A 204 11.61 10.68 -3.15
C PHE A 204 10.54 10.22 -2.15
N GLY A 205 9.54 9.45 -2.62
CA GLY A 205 8.48 8.91 -1.78
C GLY A 205 8.98 7.93 -0.70
N GLU A 206 9.92 7.04 -1.04
CA GLU A 206 10.49 6.11 -0.06
C GLU A 206 11.30 6.86 1.02
N ARG A 207 12.11 7.86 0.64
CA ARG A 207 12.84 8.71 1.60
C ARG A 207 11.90 9.51 2.48
N TRP A 208 10.83 10.06 1.93
CA TRP A 208 9.81 10.77 2.69
C TRP A 208 9.14 9.86 3.74
N ALA A 209 8.82 8.63 3.34
CA ALA A 209 8.28 7.62 4.24
C ALA A 209 9.30 7.21 5.33
N LEU A 210 10.56 6.97 4.98
CA LEU A 210 11.64 6.64 5.91
C LEU A 210 11.85 7.75 6.95
N ALA A 211 12.00 9.00 6.51
CA ALA A 211 12.16 10.15 7.40
C ALA A 211 10.95 10.35 8.31
N THR A 212 9.74 10.19 7.76
CA THR A 212 8.50 10.28 8.56
C THR A 212 8.45 9.16 9.60
N ALA A 213 8.72 7.91 9.22
CA ALA A 213 8.68 6.75 10.11
C ALA A 213 9.59 6.91 11.34
N TYR A 214 10.75 7.55 11.16
CA TYR A 214 11.70 7.81 12.24
C TYR A 214 11.58 9.21 12.84
N GLN A 215 10.66 10.04 12.34
CA GLN A 215 10.45 11.44 12.75
C GLN A 215 11.77 12.24 12.80
N SER A 216 12.65 12.02 11.81
CA SER A 216 14.02 12.54 11.83
C SER A 216 14.60 12.71 10.43
N CYS A 217 15.22 13.86 10.16
CA CYS A 217 15.99 14.10 8.93
C CYS A 217 17.26 13.25 8.87
N ASN A 218 17.87 13.01 10.03
CA ASN A 218 19.10 12.24 10.17
C ASN A 218 18.93 10.79 9.69
N SER A 219 17.70 10.26 9.61
CA SER A 219 17.50 8.91 9.06
C SER A 219 17.90 8.78 7.59
N LEU A 220 17.92 9.89 6.84
CA LEU A 220 18.36 9.95 5.44
C LEU A 220 19.87 10.13 5.30
N GLU A 221 20.54 10.56 6.38
CA GLU A 221 21.98 10.79 6.43
C GLU A 221 22.74 9.57 6.95
N ILE A 222 22.03 8.66 7.62
CA ILE A 222 22.60 7.37 8.05
C ILE A 222 22.96 6.55 6.80
N PRO A 223 24.23 6.12 6.65
CA PRO A 223 24.63 5.28 5.53
C PRO A 223 23.80 3.99 5.45
N ALA A 224 23.60 3.49 4.23
CA ALA A 224 22.98 2.21 4.01
C ALA A 224 23.65 1.11 4.86
N LEU A 225 22.83 0.28 5.50
CA LEU A 225 23.29 -0.78 6.37
C LEU A 225 24.11 -1.80 5.57
N ASN A 226 25.20 -2.25 6.18
CA ASN A 226 26.13 -3.22 5.61
C ASN A 226 26.40 -4.33 6.63
N ASP A 227 27.25 -5.29 6.29
CA ASP A 227 27.57 -6.41 7.20
C ASP A 227 28.29 -5.99 8.49
N SER A 228 28.92 -4.81 8.52
CA SER A 228 29.55 -4.29 9.74
C SER A 228 28.58 -3.68 10.74
N VAL A 229 27.37 -3.29 10.30
CA VAL A 229 26.34 -2.79 11.21
C VAL A 229 25.73 -3.97 11.98
N ALA A 230 25.85 -3.94 13.31
CA ALA A 230 25.28 -4.97 14.17
C ALA A 230 23.75 -5.06 14.06
N ASP A 231 23.23 -6.26 14.25
CA ASP A 231 21.79 -6.50 14.27
C ASP A 231 21.11 -5.80 15.46
N ILE A 232 19.85 -5.41 15.27
CA ILE A 232 19.04 -4.87 16.35
C ILE A 232 18.77 -5.95 17.41
N LYS A 233 18.70 -5.55 18.68
CA LYS A 233 18.38 -6.43 19.81
C LYS A 233 17.04 -6.03 20.44
N GLY A 234 16.43 -6.97 21.14
CA GLY A 234 15.19 -6.74 21.89
C GLY A 234 13.90 -6.99 21.10
N ILE A 235 13.99 -7.44 19.85
CA ILE A 235 12.85 -7.98 19.09
C ILE A 235 12.84 -9.50 19.26
N ALA A 236 11.66 -10.08 19.52
CA ALA A 236 11.48 -11.52 19.66
C ALA A 236 10.41 -12.05 18.71
N ILE A 237 10.59 -13.27 18.22
CA ILE A 237 9.58 -14.01 17.47
C ILE A 237 8.71 -14.76 18.47
N THR A 238 7.40 -14.49 18.48
CA THR A 238 6.44 -15.12 19.41
C THR A 238 5.63 -16.24 18.77
N GLY A 239 5.76 -16.44 17.47
CA GLY A 239 5.08 -17.50 16.73
C GLY A 239 5.03 -17.21 15.24
N LYS A 240 4.08 -17.86 14.58
CA LYS A 240 3.78 -17.65 13.16
C LYS A 240 2.38 -17.08 12.96
N HIS A 241 2.16 -16.47 11.81
CA HIS A 241 0.82 -16.13 11.33
C HIS A 241 0.00 -17.39 11.04
N SER A 242 -1.33 -17.26 10.96
CA SER A 242 -2.22 -18.42 10.74
C SER A 242 -1.98 -19.10 9.40
N ASP A 243 -1.39 -18.39 8.43
CA ASP A 243 -0.92 -18.94 7.16
C ASP A 243 0.32 -19.86 7.28
N GLY A 244 1.00 -19.85 8.43
CA GLY A 244 2.21 -20.64 8.69
C GLY A 244 3.48 -20.12 7.99
N VAL A 245 3.41 -18.99 7.29
CA VAL A 245 4.51 -18.44 6.48
C VAL A 245 5.31 -17.43 7.29
N GLY A 246 4.67 -16.34 7.70
CA GLY A 246 5.33 -15.22 8.39
C GLY A 246 5.58 -15.46 9.87
N ASN A 247 6.64 -14.87 10.40
CA ASN A 247 6.89 -14.82 11.85
C ASN A 247 6.22 -13.59 12.46
N LYS A 248 5.51 -13.78 13.58
CA LYS A 248 5.00 -12.70 14.43
C LYS A 248 6.11 -12.16 15.31
N ARG A 249 6.33 -10.85 15.31
CA ARG A 249 7.37 -10.20 16.12
C ARG A 249 6.82 -9.27 17.18
N VAL A 250 7.46 -9.24 18.34
CA VAL A 250 7.17 -8.28 19.42
C VAL A 250 8.44 -7.60 19.90
N ILE A 251 8.31 -6.43 20.53
CA ILE A 251 9.41 -5.77 21.23
C ILE A 251 9.49 -6.37 22.64
N ALA A 252 10.36 -7.36 22.82
CA ALA A 252 10.62 -8.01 24.11
C ALA A 252 11.47 -7.14 25.05
N SER A 253 12.30 -6.24 24.52
CA SER A 253 13.09 -5.30 25.30
C SER A 253 13.23 -3.95 24.58
N LEU A 254 12.40 -2.98 24.99
CA LEU A 254 12.43 -1.64 24.41
C LEU A 254 13.78 -0.94 24.61
N SER A 255 14.41 -1.12 25.77
CA SER A 255 15.73 -0.52 26.06
C SER A 255 16.83 -1.07 25.15
N GLN A 256 16.80 -2.37 24.84
CA GLN A 256 17.74 -2.96 23.88
C GLN A 256 17.49 -2.45 22.46
N VAL A 257 16.23 -2.33 22.05
CA VAL A 257 15.86 -1.73 20.76
C VAL A 257 16.41 -0.30 20.69
N GLN A 258 16.12 0.53 21.70
CA GLN A 258 16.60 1.90 21.75
C GLN A 258 18.13 2.01 21.72
N ALA A 259 18.86 1.07 22.34
CA ALA A 259 20.32 1.10 22.39
C ALA A 259 21.00 0.60 21.10
N THR A 260 20.32 -0.23 20.30
CA THR A 260 20.94 -0.93 19.16
C THR A 260 20.36 -0.56 17.81
N HIS A 261 19.16 0.04 17.77
CA HIS A 261 18.47 0.36 16.52
C HIS A 261 19.24 1.45 15.74
N PRO A 262 19.65 1.19 14.48
CA PRO A 262 20.55 2.06 13.73
C PRO A 262 20.03 3.50 13.58
N TYR A 263 18.72 3.65 13.38
CA TYR A 263 18.07 4.96 13.21
C TYR A 263 17.62 5.65 14.51
N LEU A 264 17.62 4.96 15.66
CA LEU A 264 17.04 5.50 16.90
C LEU A 264 18.08 5.76 17.98
N LYS A 265 19.18 5.00 18.00
CA LYS A 265 20.14 5.00 19.11
C LYS A 265 20.70 6.38 19.45
N GLU A 266 20.98 7.20 18.43
CA GLU A 266 21.53 8.55 18.58
C GLU A 266 20.46 9.63 18.80
N VAL A 267 19.17 9.30 18.69
CA VAL A 267 18.10 10.29 18.87
C VAL A 267 17.81 10.49 20.36
N SER A 268 18.10 11.66 20.91
CA SER A 268 17.88 11.94 22.33
C SER A 268 16.47 12.42 22.66
N SER A 269 15.82 13.14 21.74
CA SER A 269 14.49 13.72 21.94
C SER A 269 13.79 14.02 20.62
N TYR A 270 12.48 14.25 20.70
CA TYR A 270 11.63 14.68 19.58
C TYR A 270 10.91 15.97 19.98
N GLY A 271 10.56 16.79 18.98
CA GLY A 271 9.69 17.95 19.20
C GLY A 271 8.33 17.54 19.78
N SER A 272 7.69 18.42 20.55
CA SER A 272 6.42 18.12 21.25
C SER A 272 5.25 17.77 20.31
N ALA A 273 5.28 18.25 19.07
CA ALA A 273 4.30 17.90 18.04
C ALA A 273 4.56 16.54 17.37
N CYS A 274 5.76 15.97 17.57
CA CYS A 274 6.23 14.77 16.89
C CYS A 274 5.96 13.50 17.69
N PHE A 275 5.88 12.37 16.98
CA PHE A 275 5.73 11.09 17.65
C PHE A 275 7.07 10.64 18.24
N ASN A 276 7.09 10.26 19.51
CA ASN A 276 8.29 9.71 20.12
C ASN A 276 8.47 8.24 19.70
N VAL A 277 9.05 8.03 18.51
CA VAL A 277 9.27 6.70 17.93
C VAL A 277 10.19 5.82 18.80
N ARG A 278 10.95 6.39 19.75
CA ARG A 278 11.72 5.58 20.70
C ARG A 278 10.85 4.82 21.68
N GLN A 279 9.64 5.28 21.97
CA GLN A 279 8.73 4.62 22.92
C GLN A 279 7.90 3.52 22.25
N ASN A 280 7.67 3.63 20.95
CA ASN A 280 6.99 2.64 20.15
C ASN A 280 7.65 2.59 18.76
N PRO A 281 8.78 1.89 18.63
CA PRO A 281 9.53 1.85 17.37
C PRO A 281 8.81 1.00 16.34
N LEU A 282 8.82 1.47 15.08
CA LEU A 282 8.37 0.70 13.94
C LEU A 282 9.35 -0.45 13.68
N ILE A 283 8.85 -1.68 13.67
CA ILE A 283 9.63 -2.89 13.36
C ILE A 283 9.08 -3.57 12.12
N TYR A 284 9.89 -4.43 11.50
CA TYR A 284 9.37 -5.30 10.46
C TYR A 284 8.46 -6.34 11.11
N ASP A 285 7.26 -6.49 10.59
CA ASP A 285 6.36 -7.58 10.95
C ASP A 285 5.68 -8.09 9.69
N TYR A 286 5.61 -9.40 9.49
CA TYR A 286 4.96 -9.95 8.30
C TYR A 286 3.46 -9.63 8.38
N GLY A 287 2.84 -9.15 7.30
CA GLY A 287 1.44 -8.69 7.36
C GLY A 287 1.24 -7.38 8.14
N GLY A 288 2.29 -6.83 8.76
CA GLY A 288 2.30 -5.51 9.36
C GLY A 288 1.90 -4.45 8.32
N LYS A 289 0.93 -3.60 8.67
CA LYS A 289 0.43 -2.53 7.82
C LYS A 289 0.19 -1.27 8.66
N PRO A 290 0.47 -0.08 8.10
CA PRO A 290 0.07 1.15 8.75
C PRO A 290 -1.45 1.26 8.82
N TYR A 291 -1.93 2.04 9.77
CA TYR A 291 -3.35 2.36 9.86
C TYR A 291 -3.75 3.36 8.78
N ALA A 292 -4.97 3.21 8.27
CA ALA A 292 -5.64 4.18 7.40
C ALA A 292 -7.16 4.07 7.61
N THR A 293 -7.91 4.97 6.99
CA THR A 293 -9.35 4.80 6.77
C THR A 293 -9.63 4.74 5.28
N THR A 294 -10.88 4.46 4.92
CA THR A 294 -11.38 4.43 3.55
C THR A 294 -11.59 5.83 2.96
N SER A 295 -11.52 6.87 3.78
CA SER A 295 -11.66 8.26 3.32
C SER A 295 -10.60 8.61 2.28
N SER A 296 -11.00 9.30 1.22
CA SER A 296 -10.11 9.80 0.16
C SER A 296 -9.07 10.80 0.67
N THR A 297 -9.28 11.39 1.84
CA THR A 297 -8.33 12.31 2.48
C THR A 297 -7.63 11.68 3.70
N SER A 298 -7.85 10.38 3.96
CA SER A 298 -7.18 9.71 5.07
C SER A 298 -5.66 9.77 4.88
N PRO A 299 -4.89 10.12 5.92
CA PRO A 299 -3.47 9.88 5.88
C PRO A 299 -3.17 8.38 6.02
N ILE A 300 -1.96 7.98 5.65
CA ILE A 300 -1.34 6.73 6.12
C ILE A 300 -0.67 7.03 7.45
N ASP A 301 -1.06 6.31 8.50
CA ASP A 301 -0.55 6.48 9.86
C ASP A 301 0.42 5.34 10.21
N LEU A 302 1.73 5.63 10.10
CA LEU A 302 2.81 4.73 10.50
C LEU A 302 2.94 4.57 12.03
N PHE A 303 2.20 5.36 12.81
CA PHE A 303 2.26 5.39 14.28
C PHE A 303 1.07 4.71 14.95
N LYS A 304 0.22 4.07 14.15
CA LYS A 304 -0.90 3.25 14.61
C LYS A 304 -0.91 1.97 13.79
N ASN A 305 -1.01 0.83 14.48
CA ASN A 305 -1.07 -0.46 13.84
C ASN A 305 -2.40 -0.63 13.08
N GLY A 306 -2.33 -1.07 11.83
CA GLY A 306 -3.47 -1.43 10.98
C GLY A 306 -3.37 -2.83 10.36
N GLY A 307 -2.35 -3.62 10.68
CA GLY A 307 -2.13 -4.95 10.10
C GLY A 307 -2.64 -6.10 10.96
N ASP A 308 -2.55 -7.32 10.41
CA ASP A 308 -2.88 -8.59 11.09
C ASP A 308 -1.68 -9.19 11.86
N GLY A 309 -0.62 -8.39 12.04
CA GLY A 309 0.59 -8.67 12.81
C GLY A 309 0.37 -8.78 14.31
N THR A 310 1.37 -8.36 15.07
CA THR A 310 1.25 -8.23 16.53
C THR A 310 0.70 -6.85 16.92
N SER A 311 0.67 -6.53 18.22
CA SER A 311 0.25 -5.21 18.71
C SER A 311 1.30 -4.11 18.51
N VAL A 312 2.49 -4.44 18.02
CA VAL A 312 3.55 -3.46 17.72
C VAL A 312 3.20 -2.62 16.49
N LEU A 313 3.92 -1.52 16.30
CA LEU A 313 3.94 -0.85 15.02
C LEU A 313 4.73 -1.72 14.04
N GLY A 314 3.99 -2.44 13.20
CA GLY A 314 4.53 -3.31 12.16
C GLY A 314 4.35 -2.70 10.78
N ILE A 315 5.37 -2.84 9.94
CA ILE A 315 5.25 -2.64 8.49
C ILE A 315 5.92 -3.82 7.80
N ASP A 316 5.31 -4.31 6.72
CA ASP A 316 5.93 -5.30 5.85
C ASP A 316 6.44 -4.67 4.56
N CYS A 317 7.12 -5.51 3.76
CA CYS A 317 7.74 -5.07 2.52
C CYS A 317 6.78 -4.42 1.53
N SER A 318 5.58 -4.99 1.32
CA SER A 318 4.64 -4.45 0.34
C SER A 318 3.88 -3.23 0.86
N GLY A 319 3.60 -3.16 2.16
CA GLY A 319 3.09 -1.98 2.84
C GLY A 319 4.06 -0.80 2.72
N TYR A 320 5.37 -1.05 2.87
CA TYR A 320 6.38 -0.01 2.68
C TYR A 320 6.46 0.48 1.23
N VAL A 321 6.49 -0.44 0.25
CA VAL A 321 6.52 -0.06 -1.16
C VAL A 321 5.27 0.72 -1.55
N TYR A 322 4.08 0.26 -1.16
CA TYR A 322 2.85 1.01 -1.41
C TYR A 322 2.90 2.42 -0.79
N THR A 323 3.29 2.52 0.49
CA THR A 323 3.37 3.81 1.20
C THR A 323 4.30 4.78 0.49
N SER A 324 5.45 4.29 0.03
CA SER A 324 6.44 5.07 -0.74
C SER A 324 5.85 5.60 -2.06
N MET A 325 5.12 4.77 -2.80
CA MET A 325 4.51 5.16 -4.07
C MET A 325 3.35 6.15 -3.85
N ALA A 326 2.46 5.84 -2.90
CA ALA A 326 1.29 6.65 -2.60
C ALA A 326 1.66 8.05 -2.09
N THR A 327 2.68 8.15 -1.23
CA THR A 327 3.14 9.44 -0.70
C THR A 327 3.84 10.32 -1.73
N ALA A 328 4.33 9.73 -2.83
CA ALA A 328 4.84 10.45 -3.99
C ALA A 328 3.75 10.84 -5.01
N GLY A 329 2.51 10.37 -4.82
CA GLY A 329 1.42 10.54 -5.79
C GLY A 329 1.51 9.60 -6.98
N LEU A 330 2.12 8.43 -6.83
CA LEU A 330 2.24 7.40 -7.87
C LEU A 330 1.18 6.32 -7.69
N ARG A 331 0.27 6.20 -8.66
CA ARG A 331 -0.76 5.15 -8.68
C ARG A 331 -0.14 3.81 -9.01
N LEU A 332 -0.69 2.73 -8.47
CA LEU A 332 -0.33 1.39 -8.93
C LEU A 332 -1.23 0.87 -10.06
N LYS A 333 -2.42 1.46 -10.21
CA LYS A 333 -3.43 1.13 -11.23
C LYS A 333 -3.95 2.39 -11.91
N GLU A 334 -3.99 2.37 -13.23
CA GLU A 334 -4.53 3.46 -14.04
C GLU A 334 -6.02 3.68 -13.73
N GLY A 335 -6.45 4.95 -13.70
CA GLY A 335 -7.87 5.31 -13.54
C GLY A 335 -8.49 5.08 -12.16
N ARG A 336 -7.71 4.61 -11.17
CA ARG A 336 -8.15 4.50 -9.77
C ARG A 336 -7.50 5.61 -8.94
N ALA A 337 -8.30 6.27 -8.10
CA ALA A 337 -7.79 7.26 -7.16
C ALA A 337 -6.85 6.62 -6.13
N LEU A 338 -5.79 7.32 -5.73
CA LEU A 338 -4.95 6.88 -4.61
C LEU A 338 -5.73 6.98 -3.29
N LYS A 339 -5.86 5.86 -2.56
CA LYS A 339 -6.45 5.80 -1.22
C LYS A 339 -5.46 5.23 -0.21
N ALA A 340 -5.33 5.84 0.96
CA ALA A 340 -4.48 5.31 2.03
C ALA A 340 -4.77 3.84 2.35
N SER A 341 -6.05 3.43 2.29
CA SER A 341 -6.47 2.05 2.52
C SER A 341 -5.91 1.03 1.51
N ASP A 342 -5.44 1.45 0.34
CA ASP A 342 -4.87 0.50 -0.61
C ASP A 342 -3.50 -0.05 -0.13
N SER A 343 -2.98 0.42 1.02
CA SER A 343 -1.83 -0.18 1.70
C SER A 343 -2.04 -1.65 2.09
N TRP A 344 -3.29 -2.08 2.31
CA TRP A 344 -3.63 -3.47 2.59
C TRP A 344 -3.78 -4.33 1.34
N ALA A 345 -3.90 -3.72 0.17
CA ALA A 345 -4.42 -4.39 -1.01
C ALA A 345 -3.37 -5.22 -1.76
N TRP A 346 -2.12 -4.76 -1.76
CA TRP A 346 -1.08 -5.30 -2.63
C TRP A 346 -0.07 -6.14 -1.85
N GLY A 347 0.00 -7.43 -2.18
CA GLY A 347 1.04 -8.33 -1.70
C GLY A 347 2.29 -8.26 -2.59
N SER A 348 3.44 -8.73 -2.09
CA SER A 348 4.68 -8.81 -2.88
C SER A 348 4.53 -9.61 -4.18
N THR A 349 3.73 -10.69 -4.16
CA THR A 349 3.44 -11.50 -5.35
C THR A 349 2.75 -10.69 -6.46
N SER A 350 1.92 -9.70 -6.12
CA SER A 350 1.25 -8.85 -7.11
C SER A 350 2.27 -8.15 -8.01
N TYR A 351 3.43 -7.76 -7.49
CA TYR A 351 4.50 -7.06 -8.21
C TYR A 351 5.34 -7.96 -9.14
N VAL A 352 5.24 -9.29 -9.03
CA VAL A 352 6.00 -10.24 -9.88
C VAL A 352 5.50 -10.17 -11.33
N GLU A 353 4.18 -10.18 -11.50
CA GLU A 353 3.51 -10.04 -12.80
C GLU A 353 2.53 -8.86 -12.74
N PRO A 354 3.03 -7.62 -12.72
CA PRO A 354 2.21 -6.49 -12.28
C PRO A 354 1.00 -6.27 -13.17
N GLN A 355 1.15 -6.31 -14.50
CA GLN A 355 0.03 -6.03 -15.39
C GLN A 355 -1.07 -7.09 -15.34
N SER A 356 -0.71 -8.38 -15.22
CA SER A 356 -1.72 -9.44 -15.07
C SER A 356 -2.39 -9.39 -13.70
N ASN A 357 -1.71 -8.84 -12.69
CA ASN A 357 -2.21 -8.70 -11.33
C ASN A 357 -2.91 -7.35 -11.07
N GLY A 358 -3.19 -6.56 -12.11
CA GLY A 358 -3.94 -5.31 -11.99
C GLY A 358 -3.10 -4.06 -11.64
N LEU A 359 -1.79 -4.22 -11.45
CA LEU A 359 -0.83 -3.11 -11.26
C LEU A 359 -0.44 -2.48 -12.61
N THR A 360 -1.43 -1.91 -13.32
CA THR A 360 -1.24 -1.41 -14.69
C THR A 360 -0.28 -0.24 -14.80
N CYS A 361 0.08 0.43 -13.70
CA CYS A 361 1.06 1.52 -13.71
C CYS A 361 2.52 1.08 -13.57
N LEU A 362 2.77 -0.22 -13.41
CA LEU A 362 4.10 -0.79 -13.38
C LEU A 362 4.39 -1.55 -14.68
N SER A 363 5.65 -1.60 -15.07
CA SER A 363 6.08 -2.37 -16.23
C SER A 363 7.43 -3.03 -15.98
N LYS A 364 7.58 -4.29 -16.36
CA LYS A 364 8.87 -4.99 -16.35
C LYS A 364 9.90 -4.17 -17.14
N ILE A 365 11.10 -4.01 -16.58
CA ILE A 365 12.15 -3.24 -17.25
C ILE A 365 12.71 -4.00 -18.45
N THR A 366 13.15 -3.24 -19.45
CA THR A 366 14.00 -3.74 -20.53
C THR A 366 15.43 -3.31 -20.25
N VAL A 367 16.34 -4.28 -20.12
CA VAL A 367 17.78 -4.00 -20.10
C VAL A 367 18.28 -3.85 -21.53
N THR A 368 19.10 -2.83 -21.76
CA THR A 368 19.64 -2.44 -23.07
C THR A 368 21.15 -2.25 -22.96
N PRO A 369 21.90 -2.10 -24.07
CA PRO A 369 23.35 -1.88 -24.00
C PRO A 369 23.76 -0.68 -23.14
N SER A 370 22.90 0.34 -23.03
CA SER A 370 23.16 1.59 -22.30
C SER A 370 22.28 1.78 -21.06
N MET A 371 21.39 0.83 -20.74
CA MET A 371 20.44 0.97 -19.64
C MET A 371 20.30 -0.34 -18.87
N SER A 372 20.46 -0.24 -17.55
CA SER A 372 20.33 -1.34 -16.61
C SER A 372 19.28 -0.99 -15.53
N LEU A 373 19.45 -1.54 -14.33
CA LEU A 373 18.77 -1.14 -13.10
C LEU A 373 18.90 0.37 -12.87
N LYS A 374 17.83 1.00 -12.40
CA LYS A 374 17.82 2.41 -11.99
C LYS A 374 17.25 2.58 -10.59
N ALA A 375 17.61 3.69 -9.96
CA ALA A 375 16.91 4.20 -8.80
C ALA A 375 15.40 4.31 -9.09
N GLY A 376 14.57 3.91 -8.13
CA GLY A 376 13.12 3.84 -8.24
C GLY A 376 12.57 2.58 -8.89
N ASP A 377 13.42 1.67 -9.38
CA ASP A 377 12.98 0.34 -9.79
C ASP A 377 12.50 -0.46 -8.55
N ILE A 378 11.49 -1.30 -8.74
CA ILE A 378 10.94 -2.19 -7.72
C ILE A 378 11.36 -3.62 -8.08
N VAL A 379 11.97 -4.34 -7.14
CA VAL A 379 12.33 -5.75 -7.32
C VAL A 379 11.39 -6.60 -6.48
N ALA A 380 10.74 -7.57 -7.11
CA ALA A 380 9.74 -8.40 -6.46
C ALA A 380 10.00 -9.89 -6.68
N VAL A 381 9.80 -10.67 -5.61
CA VAL A 381 9.70 -12.13 -5.61
C VAL A 381 8.47 -12.51 -4.78
N PRO A 382 7.89 -13.72 -4.95
CA PRO A 382 6.84 -14.19 -4.04
C PRO A 382 7.34 -14.18 -2.59
N GLY A 383 6.71 -13.35 -1.76
CA GLY A 383 7.04 -13.16 -0.35
C GLY A 383 7.92 -11.95 -0.03
N HIS A 384 8.49 -11.25 -1.02
CA HIS A 384 9.28 -10.04 -0.73
C HIS A 384 9.35 -9.04 -1.89
N VAL A 385 9.36 -7.74 -1.56
CA VAL A 385 9.46 -6.64 -2.53
C VAL A 385 10.29 -5.49 -1.95
N ILE A 386 11.12 -4.85 -2.78
CA ILE A 386 12.01 -3.75 -2.40
C ILE A 386 12.00 -2.65 -3.45
N ILE A 387 12.43 -1.44 -3.07
CA ILE A 387 12.73 -0.33 -4.00
C ILE A 387 14.24 -0.18 -4.11
N ILE A 388 14.77 0.13 -5.29
CA ILE A 388 16.16 0.54 -5.47
C ILE A 388 16.28 2.02 -5.11
N ASP A 389 16.95 2.36 -4.03
CA ASP A 389 17.14 3.76 -3.60
C ASP A 389 18.18 4.45 -4.49
N ARG A 390 19.38 3.88 -4.57
CA ARG A 390 20.52 4.41 -5.32
C ARG A 390 21.15 3.35 -6.20
N VAL A 391 21.71 3.77 -7.32
CA VAL A 391 22.53 2.93 -8.21
C VAL A 391 23.87 3.61 -8.42
N GLY A 392 24.94 2.84 -8.34
CA GLY A 392 26.27 3.28 -8.74
C GLY A 392 26.42 3.32 -10.27
N ALA A 393 27.64 3.58 -10.74
CA ALA A 393 27.93 3.69 -12.16
C ALA A 393 27.77 2.36 -12.92
N ASP A 394 27.97 1.23 -12.22
CA ASP A 394 27.83 -0.11 -12.74
C ASP A 394 27.06 -0.99 -11.75
N PRO A 395 25.72 -0.85 -11.67
CA PRO A 395 24.93 -1.46 -10.59
C PRO A 395 25.04 -2.98 -10.54
N PHE A 396 25.32 -3.63 -11.67
CA PHE A 396 25.49 -5.08 -11.74
C PHE A 396 26.95 -5.53 -11.90
N GLY A 397 27.92 -4.63 -11.85
CA GLY A 397 29.34 -4.98 -12.04
C GLY A 397 29.67 -5.56 -13.42
N ILE A 398 28.89 -5.24 -14.47
CA ILE A 398 29.04 -5.82 -15.82
C ILE A 398 30.30 -5.35 -16.55
N SER A 399 30.97 -4.31 -16.05
CA SER A 399 32.25 -3.85 -16.57
C SER A 399 33.37 -4.88 -16.39
N THR A 400 33.26 -5.75 -15.37
CA THR A 400 34.21 -6.82 -15.08
C THR A 400 34.20 -7.94 -16.12
N ALA A 401 33.08 -8.15 -16.81
CA ALA A 401 32.96 -9.13 -17.88
C ALA A 401 33.67 -8.64 -19.15
N GLN A 402 34.56 -9.48 -19.70
CA GLN A 402 35.33 -9.21 -20.92
C GLN A 402 34.76 -9.91 -22.15
N THR A 403 34.03 -11.01 -21.94
CA THR A 403 33.39 -11.81 -22.97
C THR A 403 31.95 -12.16 -22.60
N VAL A 404 31.16 -12.61 -23.58
CA VAL A 404 29.81 -13.17 -23.34
C VAL A 404 29.86 -14.31 -22.30
N SER A 405 30.93 -15.11 -22.29
CA SER A 405 31.06 -16.23 -21.34
C SER A 405 31.27 -15.78 -19.89
N ASP A 406 31.74 -14.55 -19.67
CA ASP A 406 31.92 -14.00 -18.33
C ASP A 406 30.60 -13.52 -17.72
N CYS A 407 29.56 -13.28 -18.53
CA CYS A 407 28.26 -12.84 -18.05
C CYS A 407 27.65 -13.80 -17.03
N SER A 408 27.90 -15.11 -17.14
CA SER A 408 27.39 -16.12 -16.21
C SER A 408 28.16 -16.18 -14.88
N LYS A 409 29.31 -15.51 -14.79
CA LYS A 409 30.17 -15.46 -13.60
C LYS A 409 29.86 -14.26 -12.70
N ILE A 410 29.01 -13.33 -13.15
CA ILE A 410 28.63 -12.15 -12.38
C ILE A 410 27.80 -12.58 -11.17
N THR A 411 28.30 -12.26 -9.99
CA THR A 411 27.68 -12.55 -8.69
C THR A 411 27.31 -11.26 -7.96
N SER A 412 26.57 -11.38 -6.85
CA SER A 412 26.00 -10.22 -6.15
C SER A 412 27.01 -9.45 -5.30
N ASP A 413 28.21 -9.99 -5.11
CA ASP A 413 29.35 -9.37 -4.40
C ASP A 413 29.87 -8.12 -5.09
N VAL A 414 29.71 -8.02 -6.41
CA VAL A 414 30.11 -6.84 -7.21
C VAL A 414 28.96 -5.87 -7.50
N PHE A 415 27.78 -6.09 -6.90
CA PHE A 415 26.65 -5.19 -7.11
C PHE A 415 26.84 -3.86 -6.38
N ASP A 416 26.59 -2.77 -7.11
CA ASP A 416 26.80 -1.40 -6.65
C ASP A 416 25.46 -0.64 -6.66
N PHE A 417 24.58 -0.99 -5.74
CA PHE A 417 23.33 -0.29 -5.50
C PHE A 417 22.86 -0.47 -4.05
N THR A 418 21.96 0.42 -3.64
CA THR A 418 21.30 0.39 -2.33
C THR A 418 19.83 0.04 -2.49
N VAL A 419 19.34 -0.79 -1.59
CA VAL A 419 17.93 -1.20 -1.54
C VAL A 419 17.24 -0.52 -0.36
N ALA A 420 16.04 -0.01 -0.60
CA ALA A 420 15.11 0.44 0.42
C ALA A 420 14.06 -0.64 0.66
N GLN A 421 13.87 -1.01 1.93
CA GLN A 421 13.11 -2.20 2.27
C GLN A 421 12.52 -2.19 3.68
N SER A 422 11.63 -3.15 3.91
CA SER A 422 11.18 -3.61 5.21
C SER A 422 11.18 -5.13 5.22
N SER A 423 12.05 -5.77 6.01
CA SER A 423 12.22 -7.24 6.00
C SER A 423 12.81 -7.79 7.31
N PRO A 424 12.90 -9.13 7.46
CA PRO A 424 13.57 -9.77 8.59
C PRO A 424 15.05 -9.44 8.74
N SER A 425 15.71 -8.88 7.71
CA SER A 425 17.15 -8.58 7.76
C SER A 425 17.48 -7.66 8.94
N LYS A 426 18.69 -7.80 9.49
CA LYS A 426 19.13 -7.05 10.68
C LYS A 426 18.16 -7.20 11.86
N GLU A 427 17.66 -8.42 12.07
CA GLU A 427 16.72 -8.80 13.15
C GLU A 427 15.41 -7.97 13.19
N GLY A 428 14.94 -7.51 12.02
CA GLY A 428 13.62 -6.91 11.88
C GLY A 428 13.55 -5.40 12.12
N VAL A 429 14.58 -4.65 11.72
CA VAL A 429 14.48 -3.19 11.59
C VAL A 429 13.31 -2.82 10.68
N GLY A 430 12.45 -1.91 11.12
CA GLY A 430 11.22 -1.50 10.43
C GLY A 430 11.39 -1.15 8.97
N ILE A 431 11.96 0.03 8.69
CA ILE A 431 12.29 0.47 7.33
C ILE A 431 13.77 0.80 7.32
N ASN A 432 14.50 0.36 6.31
CA ASN A 432 15.92 0.66 6.21
C ASN A 432 16.41 0.71 4.77
N HIS A 433 17.60 1.29 4.62
CA HIS A 433 18.43 1.19 3.43
C HIS A 433 19.53 0.18 3.67
N SER A 434 19.83 -0.69 2.72
CA SER A 434 20.91 -1.66 2.83
C SER A 434 21.73 -1.73 1.55
N ILE A 435 23.04 -1.95 1.66
CA ILE A 435 23.91 -2.18 0.51
C ILE A 435 23.56 -3.54 -0.10
N ALA A 436 23.31 -3.59 -1.41
CA ALA A 436 22.78 -4.78 -2.06
C ALA A 436 23.66 -6.03 -1.89
N LYS A 437 24.99 -5.91 -2.02
CA LYS A 437 25.91 -7.04 -1.89
C LYS A 437 25.87 -7.73 -0.52
N ASP A 438 25.54 -6.97 0.53
CA ASP A 438 25.48 -7.44 1.92
C ASP A 438 24.07 -7.92 2.28
N TYR A 439 23.05 -7.27 1.69
CA TYR A 439 21.65 -7.64 1.86
C TYR A 439 21.25 -8.91 1.11
N LEU A 440 21.63 -9.06 -0.16
CA LEU A 440 21.14 -10.16 -1.01
C LEU A 440 21.45 -11.57 -0.49
N PRO A 441 22.58 -11.84 0.20
CA PRO A 441 22.80 -13.10 0.89
C PRO A 441 21.69 -13.50 1.89
N THR A 442 20.90 -12.56 2.42
CA THR A 442 19.77 -12.87 3.31
C THR A 442 18.51 -13.33 2.56
N SER A 443 18.51 -13.32 1.22
CA SER A 443 17.37 -13.71 0.38
C SER A 443 17.83 -14.44 -0.90
N GLU A 444 17.92 -15.76 -0.84
CA GLU A 444 18.36 -16.60 -1.97
C GLU A 444 17.57 -16.33 -3.27
N LYS A 445 16.25 -16.12 -3.18
CA LYS A 445 15.39 -15.84 -4.35
C LYS A 445 15.75 -14.50 -5.01
N MET A 446 15.92 -13.43 -4.21
CA MET A 446 16.31 -12.13 -4.75
C MET A 446 17.72 -12.15 -5.31
N LYS A 447 18.66 -12.77 -4.59
CA LYS A 447 20.05 -12.93 -5.04
C LYS A 447 20.10 -13.63 -6.40
N ALA A 448 19.50 -14.80 -6.52
CA ALA A 448 19.51 -15.58 -7.75
C ALA A 448 18.82 -14.85 -8.91
N GLY A 449 17.66 -14.23 -8.66
CA GLY A 449 16.93 -13.51 -9.70
C GLY A 449 17.67 -12.25 -10.18
N LEU A 450 18.28 -11.47 -9.28
CA LEU A 450 19.05 -10.28 -9.67
C LEU A 450 20.37 -10.63 -10.37
N GLN A 451 21.03 -11.74 -10.00
CA GLN A 451 22.15 -12.28 -10.78
C GLN A 451 21.73 -12.67 -12.20
N LYS A 452 20.51 -13.17 -12.40
CA LYS A 452 19.97 -13.39 -13.76
C LYS A 452 19.71 -12.08 -14.51
N TYR A 453 19.21 -11.03 -13.85
CA TYR A 453 19.12 -9.71 -14.48
C TYR A 453 20.49 -9.15 -14.86
N ALA A 454 21.51 -9.30 -14.00
CA ALA A 454 22.89 -8.94 -14.29
C ALA A 454 23.44 -9.69 -15.52
N TYR A 455 23.17 -11.00 -15.61
CA TYR A 455 23.50 -11.80 -16.79
C TYR A 455 22.87 -11.22 -18.07
N TYR A 456 21.57 -10.89 -18.07
CA TYR A 456 20.91 -10.30 -19.25
C TYR A 456 21.41 -8.89 -19.57
N ALA A 457 21.74 -8.07 -18.58
CA ALA A 457 22.35 -6.76 -18.80
C ALA A 457 23.75 -6.89 -19.43
N CYS A 458 24.54 -7.85 -18.98
CA CYS A 458 25.83 -8.19 -19.59
C CYS A 458 25.67 -8.70 -21.03
N LEU A 459 24.70 -9.57 -21.30
CA LEU A 459 24.37 -9.99 -22.66
C LEU A 459 23.94 -8.81 -23.54
N ALA A 460 23.17 -7.86 -23.00
CA ALA A 460 22.75 -6.66 -23.72
C ALA A 460 23.96 -5.86 -24.20
N LYS A 461 24.94 -5.65 -23.33
CA LYS A 461 26.23 -5.00 -23.65
C LYS A 461 26.95 -5.70 -24.80
N PHE A 462 27.20 -7.01 -24.70
CA PHE A 462 28.01 -7.72 -25.69
C PHE A 462 27.30 -8.01 -27.01
N ASN A 463 25.99 -8.26 -26.98
CA ASN A 463 25.24 -8.62 -28.18
C ASN A 463 24.59 -7.41 -28.87
N ALA A 464 24.71 -6.20 -28.30
CA ALA A 464 24.02 -5.00 -28.74
C ALA A 464 22.49 -5.22 -28.90
N LYS A 465 21.88 -5.96 -27.97
CA LYS A 465 20.46 -6.35 -28.00
C LYS A 465 19.75 -5.92 -26.73
N ASN A 466 18.44 -5.76 -26.85
CA ASN A 466 17.56 -5.48 -25.71
C ASN A 466 16.98 -6.78 -25.17
N TYR A 467 16.87 -6.89 -23.85
CA TYR A 467 16.25 -8.02 -23.18
C TYR A 467 15.22 -7.52 -22.18
N THR A 468 14.05 -8.14 -22.15
CA THR A 468 13.05 -7.95 -21.08
C THR A 468 12.97 -9.26 -20.31
N PRO A 469 13.82 -9.47 -19.28
CA PRO A 469 13.88 -10.76 -18.58
C PRO A 469 12.51 -11.11 -17.97
N SER A 470 12.02 -12.30 -18.29
CA SER A 470 10.82 -12.86 -17.65
C SER A 470 11.23 -14.14 -16.91
N LEU A 471 11.46 -14.01 -15.61
CA LEU A 471 11.99 -15.11 -14.79
C LEU A 471 10.88 -15.90 -14.06
N GLY A 472 9.62 -15.42 -14.10
CA GLY A 472 8.44 -15.97 -13.43
C GLY A 472 8.48 -15.95 -11.89
N THR A 473 9.67 -15.93 -11.31
CA THR A 473 9.94 -15.98 -9.86
C THR A 473 10.53 -14.68 -9.33
N LEU A 474 11.02 -13.81 -10.22
CA LEU A 474 11.49 -12.47 -9.93
C LEU A 474 11.13 -11.52 -11.08
N SER A 475 10.73 -10.31 -10.72
CA SER A 475 10.60 -9.19 -11.65
C SER A 475 11.38 -7.98 -11.14
N VAL A 476 11.89 -7.20 -12.09
CA VAL A 476 12.28 -5.82 -11.85
C VAL A 476 11.32 -4.97 -12.65
N VAL A 477 10.56 -4.13 -11.97
CA VAL A 477 9.47 -3.34 -12.55
C VAL A 477 9.70 -1.86 -12.27
N ARG A 478 9.28 -1.02 -13.20
CA ARG A 478 9.39 0.43 -13.11
C ARG A 478 8.02 1.06 -13.25
N HIS A 479 7.76 2.06 -12.44
CA HIS A 479 6.55 2.87 -12.55
C HIS A 479 6.58 3.70 -13.83
N LYS A 480 5.46 3.75 -14.57
CA LYS A 480 5.36 4.42 -15.87
C LYS A 480 5.55 5.93 -15.81
N GLY A 481 5.15 6.56 -14.70
CA GLY A 481 5.26 8.01 -14.49
C GLY A 481 4.37 8.86 -15.40
N THR A 482 3.40 8.25 -16.09
CA THR A 482 2.42 8.94 -16.94
C THR A 482 1.36 9.64 -16.10
N SER A 483 0.65 10.61 -16.67
CA SER A 483 -0.45 11.32 -15.98
C SER A 483 -1.57 10.39 -15.50
N ALA A 484 -1.88 9.33 -16.26
CA ALA A 484 -2.84 8.30 -15.87
C ALA A 484 -2.42 7.53 -14.61
N CYS A 485 -1.10 7.49 -14.35
CA CYS A 485 -0.45 6.81 -13.25
C CYS A 485 0.02 7.75 -12.13
N THR A 486 -0.40 9.00 -12.15
CA THR A 486 -0.13 9.95 -11.07
C THR A 486 -1.43 10.50 -10.52
N ASP A 487 -1.41 10.90 -9.25
CA ASP A 487 -2.56 11.49 -8.56
C ASP A 487 -2.11 12.52 -7.52
N LYS A 488 -3.08 13.13 -6.83
CA LYS A 488 -2.84 13.72 -5.52
C LYS A 488 -2.25 12.65 -4.60
N ARG A 489 -1.14 13.00 -3.96
CA ARG A 489 -0.47 12.11 -3.03
C ARG A 489 -1.32 11.80 -1.81
N VAL A 490 -1.01 10.67 -1.18
CA VAL A 490 -1.50 10.34 0.15
C VAL A 490 -0.55 10.93 1.20
N VAL A 491 -1.09 11.75 2.08
CA VAL A 491 -0.35 12.38 3.18
C VAL A 491 0.04 11.32 4.21
N LEU A 492 1.22 11.43 4.80
CA LEU A 492 1.57 10.62 5.97
C LEU A 492 1.18 11.37 7.24
N ALA A 493 0.63 10.66 8.23
CA ALA A 493 0.40 11.27 9.54
C ALA A 493 1.72 11.83 10.08
N ARG A 494 1.69 13.02 10.70
CA ARG A 494 2.85 13.66 11.37
C ARG A 494 4.09 13.88 10.49
N GLU A 495 3.95 13.91 9.16
CA GLU A 495 5.07 14.29 8.28
C GLU A 495 5.52 15.76 8.44
N SER A 496 4.72 16.60 9.10
CA SER A 496 5.11 17.99 9.42
C SER A 496 6.40 18.06 10.24
N CYS A 497 6.73 16.99 10.98
CA CYS A 497 7.96 16.87 11.75
C CYS A 497 9.24 16.80 10.91
N ILE A 498 9.12 16.46 9.62
CA ILE A 498 10.25 16.38 8.69
C ILE A 498 10.23 17.49 7.63
N GLN A 499 9.28 18.42 7.67
CA GLN A 499 9.24 19.55 6.72
C GLN A 499 10.49 20.44 6.86
N SER A 500 11.01 20.59 8.08
CA SER A 500 12.23 21.35 8.36
C SER A 500 13.53 20.69 7.89
N CYS A 501 13.48 19.48 7.30
CA CYS A 501 14.68 18.83 6.80
C CYS A 501 15.35 19.65 5.70
N SER A 502 16.67 19.52 5.56
CA SER A 502 17.37 20.08 4.40
C SER A 502 16.92 19.36 3.13
N SER A 503 16.64 20.10 2.06
CA SER A 503 16.33 19.49 0.77
C SER A 503 17.47 18.61 0.25
N SER A 504 18.72 18.90 0.66
CA SER A 504 19.88 18.07 0.33
C SER A 504 19.77 16.64 0.86
N ALA A 505 18.98 16.39 1.91
CA ALA A 505 18.75 15.04 2.43
C ALA A 505 17.90 14.20 1.46
N PHE A 506 17.06 14.84 0.64
CA PHE A 506 16.20 14.17 -0.33
C PHE A 506 16.84 14.04 -1.73
N THR A 507 17.90 14.79 -2.02
CA THR A 507 18.55 14.83 -3.35
C THR A 507 19.75 13.90 -3.50
N GLN A 508 20.24 13.28 -2.41
CA GLN A 508 21.52 12.55 -2.37
C GLN A 508 21.52 11.16 -3.00
#